data_AF-A0A5B9P726-F1
#
_entry.id   AF-A0A5B9P726-F1
#
_cell.length_a   1.000
_cell.length_b   1.000
_cell.length_c   1.000
_cell.angle_alpha   90.00
_cell.angle_beta   90.00
_cell.angle_gamma   90.00
#
_symmetry.space_group_name_H-M   'P 1'
#
loop_
_entity.id
_entity.type
_entity.pdbx_description
1 polymer ?
#
loop_
_entity_poly.entity_id
_entity_poly.type
_entity_poly.pdbx_seq_one_letter_code
_entity_poly.pdbx_strand_id
1 'polypeptide(L)'
;MSGAVHPLSNRQLLSVLMAYLPKETLAEVGLCMMHAGLEKDIDGEPRKLREIRNLINLDCAGLDSYPDHPFVSINPAASSRDIKDSMNQLLAEWKREQGLSEQRIPSKEKLETYLQVWDDREGWFKGEYIRAREMTFSEIANRNDRSIKTVHNQYKSGFQLITGHEYSVDNWSELFGPLKVSEIFGDFGRATRLRPLIQKTRRAIPESVISSGQLPGFISRNSCTEEIPAEGLFRQIKQLIAAEKSDQEIAEELDLQHPEYLPLLRRRFDEI
;
A
#
# COMPACT_ATOMS: atom_id res chain seq x y z
N MET A 1 -29.98 -30.98 -6.05
CA MET A 1 -29.44 -30.03 -5.06
C MET A 1 -27.93 -30.02 -5.22
N SER A 2 -27.41 -29.21 -6.15
CA SER A 2 -26.00 -29.19 -6.53
C SER A 2 -25.41 -27.82 -6.19
N GLY A 3 -24.91 -27.71 -4.96
CA GLY A 3 -24.18 -26.54 -4.49
C GLY A 3 -22.71 -26.88 -4.33
N ALA A 4 -21.84 -25.89 -4.51
CA ALA A 4 -20.39 -26.00 -4.40
C ALA A 4 -19.90 -26.16 -2.94
N VAL A 5 -20.71 -26.74 -2.05
CA VAL A 5 -20.51 -26.78 -0.59
C VAL A 5 -20.61 -28.23 -0.07
N HIS A 6 -19.63 -28.65 0.73
CA HIS A 6 -19.57 -29.98 1.38
C HIS A 6 -20.46 -30.08 2.64
N PRO A 7 -20.75 -31.29 3.12
CA PRO A 7 -21.35 -31.47 4.43
C PRO A 7 -20.30 -31.27 5.52
N LEU A 8 -20.54 -30.34 6.43
CA LEU A 8 -19.86 -30.34 7.73
C LEU A 8 -20.27 -31.62 8.47
N SER A 9 -19.31 -32.32 9.07
CA SER A 9 -19.67 -33.43 9.96
C SER A 9 -20.48 -32.89 11.15
N ASN A 10 -21.38 -33.71 11.70
CA ASN A 10 -22.14 -33.32 12.90
C ASN A 10 -21.22 -32.89 14.05
N ARG A 11 -20.04 -33.52 14.17
CA ARG A 11 -19.03 -33.14 15.17
C ARG A 11 -18.50 -31.73 14.93
N GLN A 12 -18.20 -31.36 13.69
CA GLN A 12 -17.70 -30.02 13.36
C GLN A 12 -18.79 -28.96 13.58
N LEU A 13 -20.04 -29.23 13.20
CA LEU A 13 -21.16 -28.33 13.50
C LEU A 13 -21.30 -28.11 15.01
N LEU A 14 -21.28 -29.18 15.79
CA LEU A 14 -21.32 -29.09 17.25
C LEU A 14 -20.12 -28.32 17.84
N SER A 15 -18.91 -28.54 17.32
CA SER A 15 -17.72 -27.79 17.76
C SER A 15 -17.82 -26.30 17.47
N VAL A 16 -18.37 -25.91 16.31
CA VAL A 16 -18.62 -24.50 15.97
C VAL A 16 -19.68 -23.91 16.91
N LEU A 17 -20.79 -24.61 17.14
CA LEU A 17 -21.83 -24.15 18.07
C LEU A 17 -21.27 -23.95 19.48
N MET A 18 -20.45 -24.88 19.98
CA MET A 18 -19.82 -24.77 21.29
C MET A 18 -18.82 -23.61 21.40
N ALA A 19 -18.12 -23.28 20.31
CA ALA A 19 -17.08 -22.25 20.33
C ALA A 19 -17.67 -20.82 20.28
N TYR A 20 -18.80 -20.64 19.61
CA TYR A 20 -19.34 -19.31 19.29
C TYR A 20 -20.65 -18.96 19.99
N LEU A 21 -21.43 -19.94 20.46
CA LEU A 21 -22.66 -19.61 21.17
C LEU A 21 -22.37 -19.13 22.60
N PRO A 22 -23.09 -18.09 23.07
CA PRO A 22 -23.12 -17.74 24.49
C PRO A 22 -23.52 -18.95 25.35
N LYS A 23 -23.04 -19.00 26.59
CA LYS A 23 -23.26 -20.16 27.48
C LYS A 23 -24.75 -20.44 27.69
N GLU A 24 -25.54 -19.38 27.79
CA GLU A 24 -26.99 -19.41 27.97
C GLU A 24 -27.66 -20.03 26.74
N THR A 25 -27.32 -19.56 25.53
CA THR A 25 -27.84 -20.13 24.28
C THR A 25 -27.39 -21.58 24.08
N LEU A 26 -26.14 -21.90 24.39
CA LEU A 26 -25.61 -23.25 24.27
C LEU A 26 -26.35 -24.24 25.20
N ALA A 27 -26.71 -23.80 26.40
CA ALA A 27 -27.48 -24.62 27.33
C ALA A 27 -28.89 -24.93 26.78
N GLU A 28 -29.60 -23.93 26.28
CA GLU A 28 -30.93 -24.11 25.67
C GLU A 28 -30.89 -25.03 24.44
N VAL A 29 -29.92 -24.81 23.53
CA VAL A 29 -29.68 -25.71 22.38
C VAL A 29 -29.38 -27.13 22.86
N GLY A 30 -28.56 -27.27 23.91
CA GLY A 30 -28.26 -28.54 24.54
C GLY A 30 -29.50 -29.26 25.09
N LEU A 31 -30.43 -28.54 25.71
CA LEU A 31 -31.70 -29.09 26.20
C LEU A 31 -32.58 -29.57 25.04
N CYS A 32 -32.72 -28.79 23.97
CA CYS A 32 -33.42 -29.22 22.76
C CYS A 32 -32.81 -30.50 22.16
N MET A 33 -31.48 -30.57 22.07
CA MET A 33 -30.77 -31.75 21.57
C MET A 33 -30.94 -32.96 22.48
N MET A 34 -30.89 -32.78 23.80
CA MET A 34 -31.11 -33.84 24.78
C MET A 34 -32.54 -34.38 24.68
N HIS A 35 -33.55 -33.50 24.62
CA HIS A 35 -34.95 -33.89 24.48
C HIS A 35 -35.21 -34.62 23.15
N ALA A 36 -34.56 -34.21 22.07
CA ALA A 36 -34.67 -34.86 20.77
C ALA A 36 -34.09 -36.30 20.76
N GLY A 37 -33.19 -36.63 21.70
CA GLY A 37 -32.56 -37.95 21.82
C GLY A 37 -33.33 -38.97 22.66
N LEU A 38 -34.43 -38.58 23.31
CA LEU A 38 -35.24 -39.49 24.14
C LEU A 38 -36.13 -40.40 23.27
N GLU A 39 -36.13 -41.71 23.55
CA GLU A 39 -36.75 -42.76 22.70
C GLU A 39 -38.28 -42.71 22.54
N LYS A 40 -39.01 -42.02 23.44
CA LYS A 40 -40.48 -42.03 23.41
C LYS A 40 -41.02 -40.84 22.63
N ASP A 41 -41.77 -41.14 21.57
CA ASP A 41 -42.65 -40.19 20.93
C ASP A 41 -43.78 -39.77 21.89
N ILE A 42 -44.20 -38.52 21.75
CA ILE A 42 -45.28 -37.93 22.53
C ILE A 42 -46.36 -37.54 21.52
N ASP A 43 -47.57 -38.05 21.72
CA ASP A 43 -48.76 -37.69 20.94
C ASP A 43 -48.67 -37.96 19.42
N GLY A 44 -47.89 -38.98 19.03
CA GLY A 44 -47.77 -39.41 17.63
C GLY A 44 -46.95 -38.50 16.73
N GLU A 45 -46.42 -37.39 17.25
CA GLU A 45 -45.43 -36.57 16.55
C GLU A 45 -44.01 -37.07 16.88
N PRO A 46 -43.15 -37.29 15.86
CA PRO A 46 -41.75 -37.61 16.10
C PRO A 46 -41.10 -36.52 16.94
N ARG A 47 -40.62 -36.87 18.14
CA ARG A 47 -40.08 -35.92 19.11
C ARG A 47 -39.01 -35.00 18.51
N LYS A 48 -38.18 -35.56 17.64
CA LYS A 48 -37.14 -34.84 16.89
C LYS A 48 -37.69 -33.68 16.06
N LEU A 49 -38.85 -33.83 15.41
CA LEU A 49 -39.47 -32.76 14.62
C LEU A 49 -39.98 -31.64 15.52
N ARG A 50 -40.57 -32.00 16.67
CA ARG A 50 -41.03 -31.02 17.67
C ARG A 50 -39.87 -30.19 18.21
N GLU A 51 -38.78 -30.83 18.62
CA GLU A 51 -37.63 -30.10 19.16
C GLU A 51 -36.90 -29.27 18.08
N ILE A 52 -36.91 -29.68 16.80
CA ILE A 52 -36.44 -28.82 15.70
C ILE A 52 -37.30 -27.55 15.60
N ARG A 53 -38.63 -27.65 15.72
CA ARG A 53 -39.49 -26.45 15.73
C ARG A 53 -39.24 -25.59 16.96
N ASN A 54 -39.03 -26.20 18.13
CA ASN A 54 -38.67 -25.47 19.35
C ASN A 54 -37.35 -24.70 19.16
N LEU A 55 -36.34 -25.33 18.55
CA LEU A 55 -35.06 -24.70 18.25
C LEU A 55 -35.21 -23.54 17.25
N ILE A 56 -36.04 -23.69 16.20
CA ILE A 56 -36.29 -22.63 15.22
C ILE A 56 -37.00 -21.43 15.85
N ASN A 57 -37.88 -21.66 16.84
CA ASN A 57 -38.64 -20.62 17.51
C ASN A 57 -37.98 -20.12 18.80
N LEU A 58 -36.75 -20.56 19.10
CA LEU A 58 -36.05 -20.17 20.31
C LEU A 58 -35.58 -18.73 20.17
N ASP A 59 -36.14 -17.83 20.99
CA ASP A 59 -35.77 -16.41 21.03
C ASP A 59 -34.42 -16.24 21.74
N CYS A 60 -33.34 -16.48 20.99
CA CYS A 60 -31.98 -16.47 21.48
C CYS A 60 -31.08 -15.68 20.53
N ALA A 61 -30.71 -14.46 20.93
CA ALA A 61 -29.86 -13.58 20.13
C ALA A 61 -28.54 -14.23 19.66
N GLY A 62 -28.01 -15.21 20.38
CA GLY A 62 -26.82 -15.97 19.97
C GLY A 62 -27.04 -16.83 18.70
N LEU A 63 -28.25 -17.33 18.46
CA LEU A 63 -28.59 -18.08 17.24
C LEU A 63 -28.77 -17.18 16.01
N ASP A 64 -29.09 -15.91 16.23
CA ASP A 64 -29.23 -14.89 15.18
C ASP A 64 -27.92 -14.16 14.88
N SER A 65 -26.85 -14.48 15.61
CA SER A 65 -25.53 -13.87 15.44
C SER A 65 -24.67 -14.63 14.42
N TYR A 66 -23.92 -13.89 13.59
CA TYR A 66 -22.91 -14.46 12.71
C TYR A 66 -21.58 -14.60 13.46
N PRO A 67 -20.82 -15.69 13.28
CA PRO A 67 -19.47 -15.79 13.80
C PRO A 67 -18.55 -14.75 13.14
N ASP A 68 -17.52 -14.31 13.87
CA ASP A 68 -16.54 -13.31 13.41
C ASP A 68 -15.78 -13.71 12.13
N HIS A 69 -15.80 -15.01 11.80
CA HIS A 69 -15.12 -15.57 10.63
C HIS A 69 -16.08 -16.42 9.78
N PRO A 70 -16.06 -16.25 8.45
CA PRO A 70 -16.92 -17.02 7.57
C PRO A 70 -16.47 -18.48 7.54
N PHE A 71 -17.38 -19.39 7.88
CA PHE A 71 -17.19 -20.83 7.66
C PHE A 71 -17.70 -21.18 6.27
N VAL A 72 -16.77 -21.45 5.36
CA VAL A 72 -17.10 -22.01 4.05
C VAL A 72 -16.95 -23.50 4.05
N SER A 73 -17.89 -24.16 3.40
CA SER A 73 -17.72 -25.55 3.03
C SER A 73 -17.63 -25.64 1.50
N ILE A 74 -16.78 -26.53 0.99
CA ILE A 74 -16.38 -26.60 -0.43
C ILE A 74 -16.71 -27.97 -0.98
N ASN A 75 -17.45 -28.09 -2.09
CA ASN A 75 -17.75 -29.35 -2.76
C ASN A 75 -16.64 -29.70 -3.77
N PRO A 76 -15.87 -30.79 -3.59
CA PRO A 76 -14.74 -31.17 -4.42
C PRO A 76 -15.18 -31.75 -5.77
N ALA A 77 -16.47 -32.10 -5.92
CA ALA A 77 -17.03 -32.48 -7.21
C ALA A 77 -17.38 -31.25 -8.08
N ALA A 78 -17.44 -30.05 -7.49
CA ALA A 78 -17.55 -28.82 -8.27
C ALA A 78 -16.24 -28.53 -9.00
N SER A 79 -16.32 -27.82 -10.14
CA SER A 79 -15.10 -27.45 -10.85
C SER A 79 -14.27 -26.47 -10.01
N SER A 80 -12.96 -26.51 -10.14
CA SER A 80 -12.07 -25.54 -9.46
C SER A 80 -12.42 -24.09 -9.77
N ARG A 81 -13.01 -23.84 -10.96
CA ARG A 81 -13.49 -22.52 -11.36
C ARG A 81 -14.71 -22.09 -10.54
N ASP A 82 -15.73 -22.95 -10.44
CA ASP A 82 -16.95 -22.63 -9.69
C ASP A 82 -16.69 -22.42 -8.20
N ILE A 83 -15.78 -23.23 -7.62
CA ILE A 83 -15.31 -23.07 -6.24
C ILE A 83 -14.68 -21.69 -6.06
N LYS A 84 -13.75 -21.32 -6.96
CA LYS A 84 -13.03 -20.05 -6.89
C LYS A 84 -13.98 -18.86 -7.04
N ASP A 85 -14.91 -18.91 -8.00
CA ASP A 85 -15.85 -17.83 -8.26
C ASP A 85 -16.80 -17.65 -7.06
N SER A 86 -17.33 -18.75 -6.50
CA SER A 86 -18.19 -18.72 -5.31
C SER A 86 -17.46 -18.19 -4.07
N MET A 87 -16.22 -18.63 -3.84
CA MET A 87 -15.40 -18.12 -2.75
C MET A 87 -15.12 -16.62 -2.91
N ASN A 88 -14.80 -16.16 -4.11
CA ASN A 88 -14.54 -14.73 -4.37
C ASN A 88 -15.78 -13.88 -4.10
N GLN A 89 -16.96 -14.36 -4.51
CA GLN A 89 -18.22 -13.66 -4.25
C GLN A 89 -18.51 -13.56 -2.75
N LEU A 90 -18.40 -14.67 -2.01
CA LEU A 90 -18.63 -14.66 -0.57
C LEU A 90 -17.63 -13.74 0.16
N LEU A 91 -16.35 -13.78 -0.23
CA LEU A 91 -15.34 -12.89 0.33
C LEU A 91 -15.63 -11.41 0.02
N ALA A 92 -16.13 -11.10 -1.18
CA ALA A 92 -16.51 -9.74 -1.55
C ALA A 92 -17.71 -9.24 -0.73
N GLU A 93 -18.73 -10.09 -0.55
CA GLU A 93 -19.91 -9.78 0.26
C GLU A 93 -19.54 -9.56 1.73
N TRP A 94 -18.75 -10.48 2.31
CA TRP A 94 -18.26 -10.39 3.69
C TRP A 94 -17.40 -9.13 3.92
N LYS A 95 -16.47 -8.83 3.00
CA LYS A 95 -15.66 -7.60 3.07
C LYS A 95 -16.53 -6.35 3.04
N ARG A 96 -17.57 -6.32 2.18
CA ARG A 96 -18.51 -5.20 2.08
C ARG A 96 -19.30 -5.01 3.38
N GLU A 97 -19.77 -6.10 3.99
CA GLU A 97 -20.49 -6.05 5.28
C GLU A 97 -19.59 -5.54 6.42
N GLN A 98 -18.30 -5.88 6.39
CA GLN A 98 -17.31 -5.45 7.38
C GLN A 98 -16.67 -4.10 7.07
N GLY A 99 -17.05 -3.43 5.97
CA GLY A 99 -16.42 -2.16 5.54
C GLY A 99 -14.94 -2.29 5.15
N LEU A 100 -14.48 -3.50 4.83
CA LEU A 100 -13.09 -3.77 4.43
C LEU A 100 -12.92 -3.48 2.93
N SER A 101 -12.05 -2.54 2.60
CA SER A 101 -11.69 -2.28 1.21
C SER A 101 -10.87 -3.44 0.62
N GLU A 102 -11.17 -3.85 -0.61
CA GLU A 102 -10.40 -4.88 -1.29
C GLU A 102 -8.97 -4.40 -1.60
N GLN A 103 -8.00 -4.86 -0.81
CA GLN A 103 -6.59 -4.67 -1.12
C GLN A 103 -6.15 -5.75 -2.11
N ARG A 104 -5.97 -5.37 -3.38
CA ARG A 104 -5.34 -6.25 -4.37
C ARG A 104 -3.87 -6.43 -3.99
N ILE A 105 -3.53 -7.58 -3.42
CA ILE A 105 -2.13 -7.98 -3.25
C ILE A 105 -1.55 -8.21 -4.65
N PRO A 106 -0.49 -7.49 -5.05
CA PRO A 106 0.15 -7.72 -6.34
C PRO A 106 0.64 -9.18 -6.45
N SER A 107 0.58 -9.76 -7.66
CA SER A 107 1.20 -11.07 -7.88
C SER A 107 2.70 -11.01 -7.62
N LYS A 108 3.30 -12.16 -7.27
CA LYS A 108 4.75 -12.27 -7.02
C LYS A 108 5.58 -11.69 -8.17
N GLU A 109 5.25 -12.03 -9.41
CA GLU A 109 5.91 -11.51 -10.62
C GLU A 109 5.84 -9.98 -10.72
N LYS A 110 4.71 -9.39 -10.29
CA LYS A 110 4.53 -7.94 -10.31
C LYS A 110 5.38 -7.27 -9.23
N LEU A 111 5.49 -7.89 -8.05
CA LEU A 111 6.38 -7.42 -6.98
C LEU A 111 7.84 -7.47 -7.44
N GLU A 112 8.28 -8.58 -8.03
CA GLU A 112 9.63 -8.71 -8.59
C GLU A 112 9.92 -7.63 -9.65
N THR A 113 8.94 -7.32 -10.50
CA THR A 113 9.10 -6.24 -11.49
C THR A 113 9.25 -4.86 -10.82
N TYR A 114 8.52 -4.59 -9.74
CA TYR A 114 8.64 -3.31 -9.03
C TYR A 114 9.99 -3.17 -8.34
N LEU A 115 10.48 -4.25 -7.71
CA LEU A 115 11.79 -4.30 -7.08
C LEU A 115 12.92 -4.19 -8.12
N GLN A 116 12.80 -4.83 -9.28
CA GLN A 116 13.79 -4.71 -10.35
C GLN A 116 13.90 -3.27 -10.88
N VAL A 117 12.77 -2.57 -11.03
CA VAL A 117 12.76 -1.15 -11.44
C VAL A 117 13.41 -0.27 -10.37
N TRP A 118 13.20 -0.57 -9.09
CA TRP A 118 13.89 0.09 -7.99
C TRP A 118 15.40 -0.15 -8.07
N ASP A 119 15.82 -1.41 -8.22
CA ASP A 119 17.22 -1.82 -8.28
C ASP A 119 17.96 -1.16 -9.44
N ASP A 120 17.39 -1.20 -10.65
CA ASP A 120 17.96 -0.53 -11.83
C ASP A 120 18.04 1.00 -11.63
N ARG A 121 17.05 1.61 -10.95
CA ARG A 121 17.02 3.06 -10.75
C ARG A 121 18.02 3.53 -9.70
N GLU A 122 18.14 2.81 -8.60
CA GLU A 122 19.02 3.17 -7.48
C GLU A 122 20.42 2.56 -7.60
N GLY A 123 20.65 1.70 -8.60
CA GLY A 123 21.90 0.96 -8.77
C GLY A 123 22.10 -0.14 -7.72
N TRP A 124 21.04 -0.60 -7.06
CA TRP A 124 21.13 -1.67 -6.07
C TRP A 124 21.40 -3.00 -6.76
N PHE A 125 22.48 -3.68 -6.39
CA PHE A 125 22.84 -4.96 -6.98
C PHE A 125 23.63 -5.81 -5.99
N LYS A 126 23.19 -7.06 -5.76
CA LYS A 126 23.83 -8.02 -4.85
C LYS A 126 24.06 -7.48 -3.42
N GLY A 127 23.15 -6.65 -2.92
CA GLY A 127 23.20 -6.14 -1.55
C GLY A 127 24.00 -4.85 -1.38
N GLU A 128 24.46 -4.23 -2.47
CA GLU A 128 25.25 -3.00 -2.43
C GLU A 128 24.74 -1.99 -3.48
N TYR A 129 25.00 -0.71 -3.24
CA TYR A 129 24.74 0.35 -4.20
C TYR A 129 25.93 0.49 -5.17
N ILE A 130 25.69 0.25 -6.46
CA ILE A 130 26.68 0.37 -7.53
C ILE A 130 26.27 1.49 -8.48
N ARG A 131 26.91 2.65 -8.34
CA ARG A 131 26.60 3.87 -9.10
C ARG A 131 26.64 3.71 -10.62
N ALA A 132 27.59 2.93 -11.12
CA ALA A 132 27.74 2.68 -12.56
C ALA A 132 26.53 1.92 -13.16
N ARG A 133 25.67 1.35 -12.32
CA ARG A 133 24.46 0.62 -12.73
C ARG A 133 23.19 1.46 -12.59
N GLU A 134 23.28 2.67 -12.05
CA GLU A 134 22.13 3.56 -11.96
C GLU A 134 21.61 3.91 -13.37
N MET A 135 20.33 3.64 -13.61
CA MET A 135 19.66 3.96 -14.86
C MET A 135 18.66 5.12 -14.69
N THR A 136 18.52 5.93 -15.73
CA THR A 136 17.42 6.90 -15.84
C THR A 136 16.10 6.19 -16.14
N PHE A 137 14.96 6.80 -15.79
CA PHE A 137 13.66 6.22 -16.13
C PHE A 137 13.49 5.98 -17.63
N SER A 138 14.07 6.82 -18.48
CA SER A 138 14.07 6.63 -19.93
C SER A 138 14.85 5.40 -20.37
N GLU A 139 16.03 5.14 -19.78
CA GLU A 139 16.83 3.95 -20.07
C GLU A 139 16.12 2.67 -19.60
N ILE A 140 15.49 2.69 -18.41
CA ILE A 140 14.70 1.57 -17.89
C ILE A 140 13.47 1.31 -18.76
N ALA A 141 12.79 2.37 -19.18
CA ALA A 141 11.63 2.32 -20.09
C ALA A 141 12.00 1.67 -21.43
N ASN A 142 13.09 2.12 -22.05
CA ASN A 142 13.58 1.57 -23.31
C ASN A 142 14.03 0.11 -23.17
N ARG A 143 14.73 -0.25 -22.08
CA ARG A 143 15.21 -1.62 -21.84
C ARG A 143 14.06 -2.61 -21.66
N ASN A 144 12.97 -2.18 -21.03
CA ASN A 144 11.84 -3.05 -20.70
C ASN A 144 10.67 -2.96 -21.70
N ASP A 145 10.79 -2.16 -22.76
CA ASP A 145 9.73 -1.84 -23.71
C ASP A 145 8.44 -1.34 -23.02
N ARG A 146 8.60 -0.32 -22.16
CA ARG A 146 7.49 0.27 -21.38
C ARG A 146 7.49 1.78 -21.45
N SER A 147 6.31 2.38 -21.21
CA SER A 147 6.24 3.83 -21.06
C SER A 147 6.98 4.31 -19.80
N ILE A 148 7.58 5.51 -19.86
CA ILE A 148 8.22 6.17 -18.71
C ILE A 148 7.24 6.30 -17.53
N LYS A 149 5.96 6.59 -17.82
CA LYS A 149 4.90 6.69 -16.80
C LYS A 149 4.72 5.36 -16.05
N THR A 150 4.71 4.23 -16.78
CA THR A 150 4.63 2.90 -16.18
C THR A 150 5.82 2.65 -15.28
N VAL A 151 7.04 2.86 -15.77
CA VAL A 151 8.27 2.67 -14.98
C VAL A 151 8.26 3.54 -13.73
N HIS A 152 7.88 4.81 -13.84
CA HIS A 152 7.79 5.71 -12.69
C HIS A 152 6.79 5.20 -11.64
N ASN A 153 5.62 4.72 -12.05
CA ASN A 153 4.65 4.12 -11.13
C ASN A 153 5.18 2.84 -10.47
N GLN A 154 5.89 1.99 -11.22
CA GLN A 154 6.52 0.79 -10.68
C GLN A 154 7.61 1.11 -9.67
N TYR A 155 8.41 2.14 -9.94
CA TYR A 155 9.39 2.67 -9.01
C TYR A 155 8.74 3.15 -7.70
N LYS A 156 7.64 3.90 -7.78
CA LYS A 156 6.88 4.33 -6.58
C LYS A 156 6.37 3.14 -5.78
N SER A 157 5.84 2.11 -6.45
CA SER A 157 5.40 0.89 -5.78
C SER A 157 6.58 0.13 -5.16
N GLY A 158 7.73 0.07 -5.83
CA GLY A 158 8.96 -0.52 -5.27
C GLY A 158 9.42 0.22 -4.01
N PHE A 159 9.46 1.56 -4.05
CA PHE A 159 9.76 2.40 -2.88
C PHE A 159 8.82 2.09 -1.71
N GLN A 160 7.51 2.04 -1.95
CA GLN A 160 6.53 1.76 -0.91
C GLN A 160 6.64 0.34 -0.35
N LEU A 161 6.97 -0.66 -1.18
CA LEU A 161 7.19 -2.02 -0.71
C LEU A 161 8.42 -2.14 0.20
N ILE A 162 9.48 -1.39 -0.09
CA ILE A 162 10.74 -1.42 0.66
C ILE A 162 10.62 -0.63 1.97
N THR A 163 9.99 0.54 1.91
CA THR A 163 9.98 1.50 3.02
C THR A 163 8.71 1.46 3.87
N GLY A 164 7.60 0.97 3.32
CA GLY A 164 6.26 1.11 3.89
C GLY A 164 5.63 2.49 3.66
N HIS A 165 6.31 3.44 3.03
CA HIS A 165 5.85 4.82 2.83
C HIS A 165 5.50 5.12 1.37
N GLU A 166 4.55 6.01 1.11
CA GLU A 166 4.32 6.50 -0.25
C GLU A 166 5.53 7.29 -0.75
N TYR A 167 5.84 7.14 -2.05
CA TYR A 167 6.95 7.89 -2.63
C TYR A 167 6.65 9.39 -2.72
N SER A 168 7.43 10.17 -1.97
CA SER A 168 7.64 11.61 -2.14
C SER A 168 9.13 11.90 -2.26
N VAL A 169 9.47 13.09 -2.77
CA VAL A 169 10.87 13.54 -2.81
C VAL A 169 11.41 13.67 -1.38
N ASP A 170 10.58 14.12 -0.46
CA ASP A 170 10.93 14.33 0.94
C ASP A 170 11.22 12.99 1.62
N ASN A 171 10.31 12.01 1.51
CA ASN A 171 10.49 10.67 2.09
C ASN A 171 11.73 9.98 1.50
N TRP A 172 11.98 10.16 0.19
CA TRP A 172 13.19 9.62 -0.42
C TRP A 172 14.45 10.28 0.11
N SER A 173 14.44 11.61 0.25
CA SER A 173 15.59 12.38 0.74
C SER A 173 15.86 12.10 2.22
N GLU A 174 14.83 11.91 3.03
CA GLU A 174 14.96 11.55 4.44
C GLU A 174 15.55 10.14 4.61
N LEU A 175 15.02 9.15 3.88
CA LEU A 175 15.41 7.74 4.05
C LEU A 175 16.72 7.39 3.33
N PHE A 176 16.90 7.88 2.10
CA PHE A 176 18.01 7.50 1.23
C PHE A 176 18.98 8.65 0.95
N GLY A 177 18.60 9.89 1.25
CA GLY A 177 19.48 11.04 1.10
C GLY A 177 20.79 10.83 1.86
N PRO A 178 20.79 10.58 3.18
CA PRO A 178 22.03 10.34 3.93
C PRO A 178 22.90 9.23 3.36
N LEU A 179 22.33 8.16 2.80
CA LEU A 179 23.08 7.05 2.19
C LEU A 179 23.72 7.47 0.85
N LYS A 180 22.94 8.15 0.00
CA LYS A 180 23.44 8.68 -1.28
C LYS A 180 24.41 9.86 -1.08
N VAL A 181 24.28 10.55 0.06
CA VAL A 181 25.08 11.70 0.49
C VAL A 181 26.32 11.26 1.28
N SER A 182 26.30 10.14 2.01
CA SER A 182 27.48 9.64 2.74
C SER A 182 28.56 9.15 1.80
N GLU A 183 28.18 8.72 0.60
CA GLU A 183 29.11 8.41 -0.47
C GLU A 183 29.57 9.66 -1.28
N ILE A 184 29.26 10.89 -0.85
CA ILE A 184 29.58 12.17 -1.55
C ILE A 184 31.06 12.38 -1.88
N PHE A 185 31.95 11.63 -1.26
CA PHE A 185 33.38 11.71 -1.55
C PHE A 185 33.77 11.04 -2.90
N GLY A 186 32.79 10.66 -3.73
CA GLY A 186 32.95 10.26 -5.13
C GLY A 186 31.86 10.81 -6.06
N ASP A 187 32.07 10.69 -7.38
CA ASP A 187 31.18 11.16 -8.45
C ASP A 187 29.73 10.63 -8.28
N PHE A 188 28.74 11.52 -8.07
CA PHE A 188 27.33 11.13 -7.95
C PHE A 188 26.90 10.29 -9.15
N GLY A 189 26.12 9.23 -8.92
CA GLY A 189 25.51 8.49 -10.02
C GLY A 189 24.56 9.38 -10.83
N ARG A 190 24.49 9.11 -12.15
CA ARG A 190 23.78 9.96 -13.12
C ARG A 190 22.30 10.11 -12.80
N ALA A 191 21.69 9.06 -12.25
CA ALA A 191 20.30 9.06 -11.83
C ALA A 191 20.04 10.02 -10.66
N THR A 192 20.93 10.00 -9.68
CA THR A 192 20.84 10.82 -8.47
C THR A 192 21.00 12.30 -8.78
N ARG A 193 21.93 12.68 -9.67
CA ARG A 193 22.11 14.09 -10.10
C ARG A 193 20.85 14.69 -10.73
N LEU A 194 20.11 13.89 -11.49
CA LEU A 194 18.91 14.34 -12.20
C LEU A 194 17.65 14.31 -11.33
N ARG A 195 17.76 13.95 -10.04
CA ARG A 195 16.60 13.84 -9.16
C ARG A 195 16.15 15.24 -8.71
N PRO A 196 14.86 15.59 -8.80
CA PRO A 196 14.35 16.80 -8.18
C PRO A 196 14.55 16.71 -6.67
N LEU A 197 15.23 17.69 -6.08
CA LEU A 197 15.47 17.77 -4.63
C LEU A 197 14.31 18.41 -3.86
N ILE A 198 13.36 19.03 -4.59
CA ILE A 198 12.18 19.66 -4.01
C ILE A 198 10.95 19.18 -4.78
N GLN A 199 9.92 18.78 -4.05
CA GLN A 199 8.63 18.47 -4.65
C GLN A 199 8.03 19.74 -5.23
N LYS A 200 7.83 19.78 -6.55
CA LYS A 200 7.13 20.91 -7.19
C LYS A 200 5.69 20.95 -6.69
N THR A 201 5.37 21.97 -5.88
CA THR A 201 4.00 22.24 -5.44
C THR A 201 3.13 22.50 -6.66
N ARG A 202 2.06 21.72 -6.84
CA ARG A 202 1.10 21.98 -7.92
C ARG A 202 0.37 23.29 -7.58
N ARG A 203 0.77 24.39 -8.20
CA ARG A 203 0.04 25.66 -8.10
C ARG A 203 -1.37 25.44 -8.64
N ALA A 204 -2.37 25.87 -7.88
CA ALA A 204 -3.75 25.92 -8.36
C ALA A 204 -3.77 26.75 -9.65
N ILE A 205 -4.18 26.14 -10.76
CA ILE A 205 -4.34 26.84 -12.03
C ILE A 205 -5.54 27.77 -11.84
N PRO A 206 -5.39 29.10 -11.96
CA PRO A 206 -6.51 30.02 -11.84
C PRO A 206 -7.58 29.65 -12.87
N GLU A 207 -8.86 29.62 -12.45
CA GLU A 207 -9.98 29.31 -13.34
C GLU A 207 -10.06 30.28 -14.54
N SER A 208 -9.50 31.48 -14.40
CA SER A 208 -9.40 32.48 -15.47
C SER A 208 -8.63 32.01 -16.71
N VAL A 209 -7.78 30.97 -16.59
CA VAL A 209 -7.04 30.38 -17.73
C VAL A 209 -7.91 29.38 -18.51
N ILE A 210 -8.98 28.86 -17.90
CA ILE A 210 -9.86 27.85 -18.51
C ILE A 210 -11.04 28.53 -19.24
N SER A 211 -11.45 29.73 -18.79
CA SER A 211 -12.64 30.42 -19.34
C SER A 211 -12.40 31.28 -20.58
N SER A 212 -11.15 31.60 -20.95
CA SER A 212 -10.88 32.37 -22.18
C SER A 212 -10.80 31.45 -23.40
N GLY A 213 -11.97 31.04 -23.91
CA GLY A 213 -12.14 30.21 -25.10
C GLY A 213 -11.75 30.86 -26.43
N GLN A 214 -10.53 31.40 -26.56
CA GLN A 214 -9.99 31.87 -27.84
C GLN A 214 -8.54 31.40 -28.08
N LEU A 215 -8.46 30.43 -29.00
CA LEU A 215 -7.44 30.25 -30.05
C LEU A 215 -6.07 29.59 -29.72
N PRO A 216 -5.40 29.03 -30.76
CA PRO A 216 -4.71 27.76 -30.72
C PRO A 216 -3.21 27.90 -30.47
N GLY A 217 -2.63 26.86 -29.87
CA GLY A 217 -1.24 26.50 -30.16
C GLY A 217 -0.14 27.35 -29.55
N PHE A 218 -0.21 27.82 -28.30
CA PHE A 218 1.00 28.32 -27.62
C PHE A 218 0.93 28.45 -26.09
N ILE A 219 0.33 27.49 -25.35
CA ILE A 219 0.41 27.50 -23.87
C ILE A 219 0.91 26.15 -23.37
N SER A 220 2.20 25.91 -23.60
CA SER A 220 3.05 25.06 -22.77
C SER A 220 4.39 25.77 -22.57
N ARG A 221 4.33 27.00 -22.08
CA ARG A 221 5.44 27.56 -21.32
C ARG A 221 5.01 27.55 -19.87
N ASN A 222 5.53 26.57 -19.16
CA ASN A 222 5.72 26.62 -17.72
C ASN A 222 6.20 28.03 -17.37
N SER A 223 5.38 28.80 -16.67
CA SER A 223 5.87 29.96 -15.94
C SER A 223 6.73 29.42 -14.80
N CYS A 224 7.99 29.15 -15.12
CA CYS A 224 9.07 29.12 -14.15
C CYS A 224 9.16 30.53 -13.57
N THR A 225 8.76 30.72 -12.32
CA THR A 225 9.55 31.58 -11.47
C THR A 225 10.96 30.98 -11.44
N GLU A 226 11.98 31.81 -11.62
CA GLU A 226 13.39 31.42 -11.56
C GLU A 226 13.74 31.00 -10.13
N GLU A 227 13.30 29.81 -9.73
CA GLU A 227 13.80 29.13 -8.54
C GLU A 227 15.16 28.56 -8.92
N ILE A 228 16.20 29.08 -8.25
CA ILE A 228 17.58 28.65 -8.43
C ILE A 228 17.62 27.13 -8.25
N PRO A 229 18.01 26.35 -9.26
CA PRO A 229 18.15 24.91 -9.12
C PRO A 229 19.04 24.62 -7.91
N ALA A 230 18.73 23.61 -7.11
CA ALA A 230 19.51 23.29 -5.90
C ALA A 230 21.03 23.12 -6.18
N GLU A 231 21.42 22.70 -7.38
CA GLU A 231 22.82 22.71 -7.83
C GLU A 231 23.44 24.13 -7.90
N GLY A 232 22.63 25.11 -8.30
CA GLY A 232 22.97 26.53 -8.26
C GLY A 232 23.07 27.06 -6.83
N LEU A 233 22.19 26.62 -5.93
CA LEU A 233 22.24 27.01 -4.51
C LEU A 233 23.51 26.50 -3.83
N PHE A 234 23.87 25.21 -4.01
CA PHE A 234 25.12 24.67 -3.47
C PHE A 234 26.37 25.34 -4.04
N ARG A 235 26.36 25.68 -5.34
CA ARG A 235 27.46 26.44 -5.98
C ARG A 235 27.56 27.84 -5.41
N GLN A 236 26.44 28.51 -5.19
CA GLN A 236 26.39 29.84 -4.58
C GLN A 236 26.86 29.80 -3.12
N ILE A 237 26.37 28.87 -2.29
CA ILE A 237 26.85 28.68 -0.91
C ILE A 237 28.37 28.47 -0.91
N LYS A 238 28.90 27.61 -1.80
CA LYS A 238 30.35 27.38 -1.90
C LYS A 238 31.12 28.65 -2.28
N GLN A 239 30.60 29.44 -3.23
CA GLN A 239 31.22 30.71 -3.65
C GLN A 239 31.19 31.75 -2.52
N LEU A 240 30.10 31.83 -1.76
CA LEU A 240 29.97 32.77 -0.65
C LEU A 240 30.85 32.39 0.54
N ILE A 241 30.99 31.10 0.82
CA ILE A 241 31.95 30.60 1.82
C ILE A 241 33.39 30.88 1.39
N ALA A 242 33.73 30.66 0.11
CA ALA A 242 35.04 31.00 -0.44
C ALA A 242 35.32 32.52 -0.44
N ALA A 243 34.28 33.35 -0.45
CA ALA A 243 34.37 34.80 -0.26
C ALA A 243 34.40 35.21 1.22
N GLU A 244 34.61 34.26 2.13
CA GLU A 244 34.69 34.42 3.58
C GLU A 244 33.43 35.01 4.24
N LYS A 245 32.27 35.00 3.58
CA LYS A 245 31.01 35.50 4.19
C LYS A 245 30.60 34.67 5.40
N SER A 246 30.11 35.34 6.44
CA SER A 246 29.58 34.68 7.63
C SER A 246 28.32 33.88 7.31
N ASP A 247 28.03 32.87 8.13
CA ASP A 247 26.84 32.02 7.94
C ASP A 247 25.54 32.85 7.97
N GLN A 248 25.50 33.93 8.74
CA GLN A 248 24.36 34.84 8.77
C GLN A 248 24.20 35.62 7.45
N GLU A 249 25.30 36.12 6.87
CA GLU A 249 25.26 36.81 5.58
C GLU A 249 24.85 35.88 4.43
N ILE A 250 25.32 34.62 4.46
CA ILE A 250 24.94 33.61 3.47
C ILE A 250 23.45 33.29 3.59
N ALA A 251 22.93 33.16 4.81
CA ALA A 251 21.52 32.90 5.05
C ALA A 251 20.63 34.05 4.59
N GLU A 252 21.01 35.29 4.87
CA GLU A 252 20.29 36.49 4.46
C GLU A 252 20.33 36.70 2.93
N GLU A 253 21.48 36.46 2.29
CA GLU A 253 21.64 36.63 0.83
C GLU A 253 20.91 35.59 0.00
N LEU A 254 20.80 34.37 0.53
CA LEU A 254 20.13 33.25 -0.15
C LEU A 254 18.70 32.99 0.36
N ASP A 255 18.22 33.83 1.29
CA ASP A 255 16.91 33.70 1.96
C ASP A 255 16.66 32.26 2.48
N LEU A 256 17.67 31.70 3.16
CA LEU A 256 17.64 30.31 3.63
C LEU A 256 16.68 30.16 4.80
N GLN A 257 15.71 29.27 4.64
CA GLN A 257 14.75 28.92 5.70
C GLN A 257 15.39 28.18 6.88
N HIS A 258 16.57 27.56 6.67
CA HIS A 258 17.27 26.74 7.66
C HIS A 258 18.78 27.07 7.73
N PRO A 259 19.15 28.22 8.32
CA PRO A 259 20.55 28.65 8.43
C PRO A 259 21.41 27.74 9.33
N GLU A 260 20.80 26.94 10.22
CA GLU A 260 21.47 26.04 11.16
C GLU A 260 22.37 24.98 10.49
N TYR A 261 22.20 24.73 9.20
CA TYR A 261 23.01 23.77 8.44
C TYR A 261 24.31 24.38 7.85
N LEU A 262 24.45 25.71 7.80
CA LEU A 262 25.62 26.37 7.23
C LEU A 262 26.94 26.06 7.96
N PRO A 263 27.01 26.00 9.30
CA PRO A 263 28.24 25.60 10.00
C PRO A 263 28.73 24.20 9.62
N LEU A 264 27.79 23.28 9.35
CA LEU A 264 28.11 21.91 8.91
C LEU A 264 28.66 21.91 7.47
N LEU A 265 28.10 22.75 6.59
CA LEU A 265 28.59 22.92 5.23
C LEU A 265 29.97 23.59 5.21
N ARG A 266 30.22 24.59 6.06
CA ARG A 266 31.48 25.34 6.15
C ARG A 266 32.65 24.47 6.64
N ARG A 267 32.49 23.78 7.78
CA ARG A 267 33.49 22.80 8.27
C ARG A 267 33.87 21.79 7.19
N ARG A 268 32.88 21.38 6.39
CA ARG A 268 33.06 20.40 5.32
C ARG A 268 33.75 20.96 4.08
N PHE A 269 33.64 22.26 3.79
CA PHE A 269 34.38 22.89 2.70
C PHE A 269 35.83 23.20 3.07
N ASP A 270 36.12 23.48 4.34
CA ASP A 270 37.48 23.75 4.83
C ASP A 270 38.36 22.48 4.88
N GLU A 271 37.74 21.29 4.86
CA GLU A 271 38.42 19.98 4.83
C GLU A 271 38.81 19.48 3.42
N ILE A 272 38.50 20.25 2.36
CA ILE A 272 38.73 19.92 0.94
C ILE A 272 39.77 20.86 0.32
#